data_AF-A0A2A2J7G2-F1
#
_entry.id   AF-A0A2A2J7G2-F1
#
_cell.length_a   1.000
_cell.length_b   1.000
_cell.length_c   1.000
_cell.angle_alpha   90.00
_cell.angle_beta   90.00
_cell.angle_gamma   90.00
#
_symmetry.space_group_name_H-M   'P 1'
#
loop_
_entity.id
_entity.type
_entity.pdbx_description
1 polymer ?
#
loop_
_entity_poly.entity_id
_entity_poly.type
_entity_poly.pdbx_seq_one_letter_code
_entity_poly.pdbx_strand_id
1 'polypeptide(L)'
;MLAARQNNEQGFRVMVKHAIHYTPLFGWYIFQHGYIYVRRFGDFVQTPVLRQLRWLNSLDDPYWLLIFPEGTRYIKKKAKLIESSQEFCRKNNLRPLENVLSPRVGGIQLAVEHLNSLDAIYDVTIAYGQERLPNRRGLAPGMFEFVCGPFEGREVHVHVKRYDIKEIPRDKDGLRNWIRQVYDEKDKLLDNFYTTGSYTEKVEEEGKSSEYSVENSVSIYRTLPPTLAFSAALIAPIFSQTARKAYLITIASFPLLICWLHVGVLEFERVLAAAIGQPDSVALSLRVRVELLELFLHFIIFILSHIDELVIAEVVFVLFGFQVVQSAVVSVFHGQKSH
;
A
#
# COMPACT_ATOMS: atom_id res chain seq x y z
N MET A 1 -9.09 -1.34 2.95
CA MET A 1 -10.25 -0.76 3.65
C MET A 1 -11.27 -0.17 2.67
N LEU A 2 -10.98 0.94 1.96
CA LEU A 2 -11.96 1.54 1.02
C LEU A 2 -12.25 0.66 -0.20
N ALA A 3 -11.22 0.16 -0.87
CA ALA A 3 -11.37 -0.75 -2.01
C ALA A 3 -12.11 -2.05 -1.63
N ALA A 4 -11.83 -2.59 -0.45
CA ALA A 4 -12.51 -3.74 0.13
C ALA A 4 -14.01 -3.50 0.37
N ARG A 5 -14.38 -2.33 0.92
CA ARG A 5 -15.78 -1.94 1.11
C ARG A 5 -16.57 -1.86 -0.20
N GLN A 6 -15.88 -1.62 -1.32
CA GLN A 6 -16.48 -1.62 -2.65
C GLN A 6 -16.29 -2.95 -3.41
N ASN A 7 -15.83 -4.01 -2.74
CA ASN A 7 -15.52 -5.32 -3.34
C ASN A 7 -14.56 -5.24 -4.55
N ASN A 8 -13.68 -4.25 -4.57
CA ASN A 8 -12.75 -4.00 -5.66
C ASN A 8 -11.29 -3.98 -5.18
N GLU A 9 -10.91 -4.98 -4.38
CA GLU A 9 -9.52 -5.13 -3.93
C GLU A 9 -8.57 -5.46 -5.08
N GLN A 10 -9.07 -6.21 -6.07
CA GLN A 10 -8.30 -6.65 -7.24
C GLN A 10 -7.88 -5.49 -8.15
N GLY A 11 -8.64 -4.38 -8.17
CA GLY A 11 -8.34 -3.16 -8.91
C GLY A 11 -7.37 -2.21 -8.18
N PHE A 12 -6.83 -2.59 -7.02
CA PHE A 12 -5.91 -1.74 -6.27
C PHE A 12 -4.52 -1.69 -6.89
N ARG A 13 -4.02 -0.48 -7.12
CA ARG A 13 -2.74 -0.16 -7.76
C ARG A 13 -1.99 0.87 -6.92
N VAL A 14 -0.67 0.80 -6.91
CA VAL A 14 0.18 1.73 -6.14
C VAL A 14 1.26 2.32 -7.03
N MET A 15 1.53 3.62 -6.87
CA MET A 15 2.74 4.25 -7.41
C MET A 15 3.94 3.92 -6.53
N VAL A 16 4.87 3.13 -7.06
CA VAL A 16 6.03 2.59 -6.32
C VAL A 16 7.36 3.02 -6.92
N LYS A 17 8.42 2.98 -6.12
CA LYS A 17 9.78 3.26 -6.59
C LYS A 17 10.23 2.14 -7.54
N HIS A 18 10.85 2.51 -8.65
CA HIS A 18 11.39 1.55 -9.62
C HIS A 18 12.42 0.57 -9.01
N ALA A 19 13.12 0.95 -7.94
CA ALA A 19 14.06 0.07 -7.24
C ALA A 19 13.39 -1.22 -6.70
N ILE A 20 12.09 -1.17 -6.39
CA ILE A 20 11.34 -2.29 -5.84
C ILE A 20 11.16 -3.42 -6.87
N HIS A 21 11.23 -3.10 -8.17
CA HIS A 21 11.19 -4.11 -9.23
C HIS A 21 12.33 -5.13 -9.13
N TYR A 22 13.48 -4.75 -8.57
CA TYR A 22 14.64 -5.64 -8.43
C TYR A 22 14.58 -6.53 -7.19
N THR A 23 13.59 -6.34 -6.32
CA THR A 23 13.41 -7.21 -5.15
C THR A 23 12.84 -8.55 -5.62
N PRO A 24 13.55 -9.68 -5.43
CA PRO A 24 13.07 -10.99 -5.87
C PRO A 24 11.67 -11.28 -5.33
N LEU A 25 10.82 -11.87 -6.16
CA LEU A 25 9.37 -12.12 -5.96
C LEU A 25 8.49 -10.90 -5.82
N PHE A 26 8.92 -9.91 -5.04
CA PHE A 26 8.13 -8.73 -4.78
C PHE A 26 8.00 -7.87 -6.04
N GLY A 27 9.08 -7.74 -6.81
CA GLY A 27 9.06 -7.09 -8.12
C GLY A 27 8.14 -7.81 -9.11
N TRP A 28 8.11 -9.14 -9.10
CA TRP A 28 7.20 -9.95 -9.93
C TRP A 28 5.73 -9.77 -9.53
N TYR A 29 5.44 -9.85 -8.23
CA TYR A 29 4.12 -9.60 -7.67
C TYR A 29 3.59 -8.22 -8.07
N ILE A 30 4.39 -7.18 -7.86
CA ILE A 30 4.06 -5.80 -8.21
C ILE A 30 3.83 -5.62 -9.71
N PHE A 31 4.63 -6.30 -10.54
CA PHE A 31 4.47 -6.31 -11.98
C PHE A 31 3.12 -6.94 -12.39
N GLN A 32 2.78 -8.10 -11.84
CA GLN A 32 1.52 -8.80 -12.13
C GLN A 32 0.29 -7.99 -11.67
N HIS A 33 0.38 -7.28 -10.55
CA HIS A 33 -0.68 -6.40 -10.07
C HIS A 33 -0.74 -5.05 -10.81
N GLY A 34 0.09 -4.81 -11.83
CA GLY A 34 0.01 -3.60 -12.66
C GLY A 34 0.35 -2.30 -11.92
N TYR A 35 1.23 -2.36 -10.91
CA TYR A 35 1.63 -1.16 -10.16
C TYR A 35 2.45 -0.21 -11.03
N ILE A 36 2.42 1.07 -10.68
CA ILE A 36 3.04 2.11 -11.49
C ILE A 36 4.44 2.42 -10.98
N TYR A 37 5.45 2.23 -11.84
CA TYR A 37 6.85 2.42 -11.46
C TYR A 37 7.34 3.84 -11.72
N VAL A 38 7.79 4.50 -10.65
CA VAL A 38 8.35 5.85 -10.68
C VAL A 38 9.86 5.79 -10.50
N ARG A 39 10.61 6.33 -11.47
CA ARG A 39 12.07 6.48 -11.40
C ARG A 39 12.43 7.81 -10.72
N ARG A 40 13.38 7.77 -9.77
CA ARG A 40 13.84 8.93 -8.97
C ARG A 40 15.32 9.29 -9.22
N PHE A 41 16.09 8.42 -9.88
CA PHE A 41 17.50 8.68 -10.17
C PHE A 41 17.63 9.27 -11.59
N GLY A 42 18.23 10.47 -11.68
CA GLY A 42 18.36 11.23 -12.93
C GLY A 42 17.12 12.07 -13.27
N ASP A 43 17.05 12.52 -14.52
CA ASP A 43 15.89 13.26 -15.03
C ASP A 43 14.62 12.41 -14.96
N PHE A 44 13.51 13.05 -14.62
CA PHE A 44 12.23 12.38 -14.48
C PHE A 44 11.71 11.92 -15.85
N VAL A 45 11.93 10.64 -16.16
CA VAL A 45 11.46 10.04 -17.41
C VAL A 45 9.96 9.73 -17.30
N GLN A 46 9.14 10.56 -17.92
CA GLN A 46 7.68 10.45 -17.88
C GLN A 46 7.15 9.26 -18.69
N THR A 47 7.80 8.90 -19.79
CA THR A 47 7.28 7.95 -20.79
C THR A 47 6.79 6.60 -20.24
N PRO A 48 7.53 5.90 -19.34
CA PRO A 48 7.06 4.63 -18.77
C PRO A 48 5.83 4.80 -17.89
N VAL A 49 5.80 5.86 -17.08
CA VAL A 49 4.66 6.19 -16.20
C VAL A 49 3.43 6.50 -17.05
N LEU A 50 3.60 7.32 -18.10
CA LEU A 50 2.52 7.67 -19.03
C LEU A 50 1.95 6.44 -19.74
N ARG A 51 2.80 5.48 -20.15
CA ARG A 51 2.34 4.24 -20.77
C ARG A 51 1.46 3.43 -19.80
N GLN A 52 1.87 3.32 -18.53
CA GLN A 52 1.12 2.59 -17.51
C GLN A 52 -0.20 3.30 -17.16
N LEU A 53 -0.19 4.64 -17.07
CA LEU A 53 -1.41 5.43 -16.86
C LEU A 53 -2.39 5.32 -18.04
N ARG A 54 -1.89 5.35 -19.29
CA ARG A 54 -2.74 5.15 -20.48
C ARG A 54 -3.36 3.77 -20.52
N TRP A 55 -2.58 2.74 -20.18
CA TRP A 55 -3.12 1.38 -20.03
C TRP A 55 -4.21 1.31 -18.96
N LEU A 56 -3.98 1.92 -17.80
CA LEU A 56 -4.99 2.00 -16.73
C LEU A 56 -6.27 2.74 -17.19
N ASN A 57 -6.12 3.82 -17.97
CA ASN A 57 -7.24 4.56 -18.53
C ASN A 57 -7.97 3.81 -19.67
N SER A 58 -7.36 2.77 -20.25
CA SER A 58 -8.00 1.91 -21.26
C SER A 58 -8.75 0.73 -20.65
N LEU A 59 -8.65 0.52 -19.34
CA LEU A 59 -9.43 -0.51 -18.66
C LEU A 59 -10.84 0.00 -18.41
N ASP A 60 -11.84 -0.81 -18.74
CA ASP A 60 -13.24 -0.55 -18.39
C ASP A 60 -13.55 -0.92 -16.93
N ASP A 61 -12.66 -1.68 -16.29
CA ASP A 61 -12.81 -2.11 -14.90
C ASP A 61 -12.49 -0.97 -13.91
N PRO A 62 -13.25 -0.84 -12.81
CA PRO A 62 -12.97 0.16 -11.78
C PRO A 62 -11.61 -0.13 -11.11
N TYR A 63 -10.86 0.91 -10.78
CA TYR A 63 -9.55 0.77 -10.15
C TYR A 63 -9.33 1.79 -9.03
N TRP A 64 -8.36 1.50 -8.18
CA TRP A 64 -7.91 2.38 -7.11
C TRP A 64 -6.43 2.66 -7.28
N LEU A 65 -6.04 3.93 -7.31
CA LEU A 65 -4.63 4.33 -7.44
C LEU A 65 -4.16 5.03 -6.16
N LEU A 66 -3.26 4.38 -5.43
CA LEU A 66 -2.61 4.94 -4.25
C LEU A 66 -1.33 5.70 -4.63
N ILE A 67 -1.27 6.97 -4.23
CA ILE A 67 -0.11 7.84 -4.41
C ILE A 67 0.32 8.37 -3.05
N PHE A 68 1.63 8.38 -2.79
CA PHE A 68 2.23 9.01 -1.61
C PHE A 68 3.00 10.27 -2.01
N PRO A 69 2.39 11.46 -1.93
CA PRO A 69 3.03 12.70 -2.38
C PRO A 69 4.30 13.05 -1.60
N GLU A 70 4.40 12.68 -0.31
CA GLU A 70 5.61 12.85 0.49
C GLU A 70 6.81 12.06 -0.06
N GLY A 71 6.54 10.93 -0.74
CA GLY A 71 7.54 10.04 -1.33
C GLY A 71 8.40 9.26 -0.32
N THR A 72 8.18 9.46 0.98
CA THR A 72 8.79 8.71 2.09
C THR A 72 7.96 8.94 3.36
N ARG A 73 8.10 8.05 4.34
CA ARG A 73 7.41 8.15 5.63
C ARG A 73 8.02 9.26 6.48
N TYR A 74 7.19 10.10 7.08
CA TYR A 74 7.60 11.01 8.15
C TYR A 74 8.11 10.20 9.37
N ILE A 75 9.32 10.48 9.82
CA ILE A 75 9.91 9.84 11.00
C ILE A 75 10.72 10.90 11.74
N LYS A 76 10.35 11.22 12.98
CA LYS A 76 11.04 12.25 13.78
C LYS A 76 12.54 11.97 13.97
N LYS A 77 12.95 10.69 14.01
CA LYS A 77 14.37 10.27 14.05
C LYS A 77 15.18 10.72 12.83
N LYS A 78 14.54 11.00 11.68
CA LYS A 78 15.19 11.44 10.44
C LYS A 78 15.23 12.97 10.33
N ALA A 79 15.86 13.63 11.31
CA ALA A 79 15.90 15.10 11.40
C ALA A 79 16.34 15.79 10.10
N LYS A 80 17.40 15.29 9.43
CA LYS A 80 17.90 15.85 8.15
C LYS A 80 16.84 15.88 7.05
N LEU A 81 15.98 14.85 6.98
CA LEU A 81 14.91 14.78 6.00
C LEU A 81 13.84 15.83 6.28
N ILE A 82 13.44 15.97 7.55
CA ILE A 82 12.46 16.96 7.99
C ILE A 82 13.00 18.37 7.73
N GLU A 83 14.25 18.63 8.09
CA GLU A 83 14.91 19.92 7.89
C GLU A 83 14.97 20.28 6.39
N SER A 84 15.36 19.36 5.51
CA SER A 84 15.37 19.61 4.06
C SER A 84 13.97 19.89 3.50
N SER A 85 12.94 19.24 4.05
CA SER A 85 11.55 19.50 3.69
C SER A 85 11.09 20.89 4.14
N GLN A 86 11.45 21.29 5.36
CA GLN A 86 11.13 22.61 5.89
C GLN A 86 11.91 23.72 5.17
N GLU A 87 13.17 23.49 4.82
CA GLU A 87 13.98 24.42 4.04
C GLU A 87 13.38 24.63 2.64
N PHE A 88 12.87 23.56 2.01
CA PHE A 88 12.11 23.67 0.77
C PHE A 88 10.86 24.56 0.94
N CYS A 89 10.09 24.40 2.02
CA CYS A 89 8.97 25.30 2.31
C CYS A 89 9.43 26.76 2.46
N ARG A 90 10.47 27.01 3.27
CA ARG A 90 11.02 28.36 3.51
C ARG A 90 11.49 29.03 2.21
N LYS A 91 12.21 28.31 1.36
CA LYS A 91 12.70 28.81 0.05
C LYS A 91 11.57 29.19 -0.90
N ASN A 92 10.40 28.57 -0.76
CA ASN A 92 9.23 28.83 -1.60
C ASN A 92 8.20 29.77 -0.91
N ASN A 93 8.57 30.44 0.19
CA ASN A 93 7.68 31.29 1.00
C ASN A 93 6.41 30.54 1.49
N LEU A 94 6.57 29.26 1.85
CA LEU A 94 5.50 28.42 2.39
C LEU A 94 5.71 28.20 3.89
N ARG A 95 4.61 27.98 4.62
CA ARG A 95 4.65 27.58 6.02
C ARG A 95 5.40 26.23 6.15
N PRO A 96 6.42 26.13 7.02
CA PRO A 96 7.04 24.85 7.33
C PRO A 96 6.03 23.92 8.00
N LEU A 97 5.92 22.69 7.51
CA LEU A 97 5.07 21.65 8.10
C LEU A 97 5.84 20.93 9.21
N GLU A 98 5.16 20.58 10.29
CA GLU A 98 5.77 19.98 11.48
C GLU A 98 5.44 18.50 11.62
N ASN A 99 4.22 18.11 11.23
CA ASN A 99 3.70 16.76 11.40
C ASN A 99 3.75 15.91 10.12
N VAL A 100 3.98 16.53 8.96
CA VAL A 100 4.05 15.89 7.63
C VAL A 100 5.20 16.46 6.80
N LEU A 101 5.62 15.72 5.76
CA LEU A 101 6.60 16.24 4.80
C LEU A 101 5.92 17.05 3.70
N SER A 102 6.67 17.95 3.06
CA SER A 102 6.17 18.75 1.94
C SER A 102 5.79 17.83 0.77
N PRO A 103 4.57 17.96 0.22
CA PRO A 103 4.12 17.09 -0.87
C PRO A 103 4.85 17.38 -2.18
N ARG A 104 5.10 16.31 -2.95
CA ARG A 104 5.58 16.38 -4.33
C ARG A 104 4.39 16.25 -5.27
N VAL A 105 4.26 17.20 -6.19
CA VAL A 105 3.08 17.31 -7.06
C VAL A 105 3.14 16.36 -8.27
N GLY A 106 4.34 15.98 -8.73
CA GLY A 106 4.52 15.31 -10.03
C GLY A 106 3.70 14.03 -10.22
N GLY A 107 3.60 13.17 -9.20
CA GLY A 107 2.84 11.91 -9.31
C GLY A 107 1.34 12.14 -9.46
N ILE A 108 0.76 13.03 -8.64
CA ILE A 108 -0.67 13.39 -8.73
C ILE A 108 -0.95 14.16 -10.00
N GLN A 109 -0.07 15.07 -10.42
CA GLN A 109 -0.24 15.83 -11.66
C GLN A 109 -0.39 14.90 -12.85
N LEU A 110 0.50 13.92 -13.01
CA LEU A 110 0.42 12.98 -14.13
C LEU A 110 -0.84 12.13 -14.07
N ALA A 111 -1.25 11.70 -12.87
CA ALA A 111 -2.46 10.91 -12.68
C ALA A 111 -3.70 11.72 -13.09
N VAL A 112 -3.87 12.95 -12.57
CA VAL A 112 -5.03 13.81 -12.88
C VAL A 112 -5.05 14.23 -14.35
N GLU A 113 -3.89 14.44 -14.98
CA GLU A 113 -3.79 14.86 -16.38
C GLU A 113 -4.10 13.73 -17.37
N HIS A 114 -3.74 12.48 -17.04
CA HIS A 114 -3.81 11.35 -17.99
C HIS A 114 -4.91 10.33 -17.68
N LEU A 115 -5.50 10.36 -16.49
CA LEU A 115 -6.60 9.49 -16.11
C LEU A 115 -7.91 10.28 -16.15
N ASN A 116 -8.62 10.19 -17.27
CA ASN A 116 -9.93 10.83 -17.44
C ASN A 116 -11.06 10.05 -16.74
N SER A 117 -10.81 8.78 -16.41
CA SER A 117 -11.76 7.91 -15.69
C SER A 117 -11.73 8.05 -14.16
N LEU A 118 -10.99 9.01 -13.60
CA LEU A 118 -10.99 9.25 -12.15
C LEU A 118 -12.29 9.90 -11.71
N ASP A 119 -12.99 9.27 -10.76
CA ASP A 119 -14.21 9.83 -10.17
C ASP A 119 -13.92 10.81 -9.02
N ALA A 120 -12.97 10.46 -8.15
CA ALA A 120 -12.68 11.21 -6.93
C ALA A 120 -11.28 10.93 -6.38
N ILE A 121 -10.78 11.85 -5.57
CA ILE A 121 -9.56 11.67 -4.78
C ILE A 121 -9.95 11.49 -3.31
N TYR A 122 -9.55 10.37 -2.74
CA TYR A 122 -9.70 10.11 -1.31
C TYR A 122 -8.41 10.50 -0.60
N ASP A 123 -8.52 11.53 0.23
CA ASP A 123 -7.47 11.92 1.13
C ASP A 123 -7.56 11.14 2.42
N VAL A 124 -6.50 10.41 2.77
CA VAL A 124 -6.44 9.55 3.95
C VAL A 124 -5.29 10.00 4.84
N THR A 125 -5.62 10.32 6.10
CA THR A 125 -4.65 10.64 7.14
C THR A 125 -4.78 9.61 8.25
N ILE A 126 -3.65 9.02 8.64
CA ILE A 126 -3.57 7.98 9.66
C ILE A 126 -2.71 8.49 10.80
N ALA A 127 -3.21 8.35 12.02
CA ALA A 127 -2.48 8.65 13.24
C ALA A 127 -2.60 7.47 14.20
N TYR A 128 -1.51 7.20 14.90
CA TYR A 128 -1.44 6.10 15.86
C TYR A 128 -1.57 6.66 17.27
N GLY A 129 -2.44 6.07 18.09
CA GLY A 129 -2.63 6.49 19.48
C GLY A 129 -1.34 6.45 20.31
N GLN A 130 -0.43 5.53 19.97
CA GLN A 130 0.89 5.39 20.61
C GLN A 130 1.78 6.62 20.40
N GLU A 131 1.54 7.43 19.37
CA GLU A 131 2.30 8.67 19.14
C GLU A 131 1.96 9.79 20.13
N ARG A 132 0.83 9.67 20.85
CA ARG A 132 0.46 10.59 21.93
C ARG A 132 1.19 10.31 23.24
N LEU A 133 1.83 9.15 23.37
CA LEU A 133 2.57 8.80 24.58
C LEU A 133 3.79 9.75 24.76
N PRO A 134 4.25 9.97 26.00
CA PRO A 134 5.39 10.83 26.26
C PRO A 134 6.62 10.43 25.43
N ASN A 135 7.25 11.41 24.76
CA ASN A 135 8.41 11.20 23.88
C ASN A 135 8.17 10.31 22.64
N ARG A 136 6.90 10.07 22.26
CA ARG A 136 6.54 9.22 21.11
C ARG A 136 5.98 9.97 19.91
N ARG A 137 5.77 11.28 20.00
CA ARG A 137 5.26 12.11 18.90
C ARG A 137 6.12 11.99 17.64
N GLY A 138 5.51 11.65 16.50
CA GLY A 138 6.20 11.47 15.22
C GLY A 138 7.01 10.18 15.12
N LEU A 139 6.77 9.23 16.03
CA LEU A 139 7.34 7.88 16.04
C LEU A 139 6.23 6.86 15.83
N ALA A 140 5.74 6.79 14.59
CA ALA A 140 4.79 5.77 14.19
C ALA A 140 5.31 4.37 14.57
N PRO A 141 4.49 3.55 15.24
CA PRO A 141 4.89 2.23 15.70
C PRO A 141 5.21 1.32 14.51
N GLY A 142 6.26 0.51 14.67
CA GLY A 142 6.47 -0.62 13.76
C GLY A 142 5.35 -1.64 13.92
N MET A 143 5.18 -2.54 12.94
CA MET A 143 4.16 -3.60 13.01
C MET A 143 4.30 -4.47 14.27
N PHE A 144 5.52 -4.91 14.59
CA PHE A 144 5.78 -5.68 15.82
C PHE A 144 5.43 -4.91 17.09
N GLU A 145 5.78 -3.63 17.12
CA GLU A 145 5.48 -2.77 18.26
C GLU A 145 3.98 -2.51 18.40
N PHE A 146 3.27 -2.37 17.29
CA PHE A 146 1.84 -2.20 17.28
C PHE A 146 1.11 -3.48 17.74
N VAL A 147 1.57 -4.66 17.31
CA VAL A 147 0.92 -5.95 17.63
C VAL A 147 1.33 -6.49 19.00
N CYS A 148 2.62 -6.43 19.32
CA CYS A 148 3.21 -7.04 20.51
C CYS A 148 3.60 -6.03 21.60
N GLY A 149 3.56 -4.73 21.32
CA GLY A 149 3.91 -3.69 22.29
C GLY A 149 2.84 -3.46 23.36
N PRO A 150 3.02 -2.45 24.22
CA PRO A 150 2.06 -2.12 25.26
C PRO A 150 0.64 -1.89 24.71
N PHE A 151 -0.38 -2.27 25.48
CA PHE A 151 -1.78 -2.03 25.10
C PHE A 151 -2.12 -0.54 25.08
N GLU A 152 -1.38 0.29 25.82
CA GLU A 152 -1.57 1.74 25.88
C GLU A 152 -1.42 2.38 24.49
N GLY A 153 -2.47 3.09 24.08
CA GLY A 153 -2.49 3.82 22.81
C GLY A 153 -2.51 2.92 21.56
N ARG A 154 -2.81 1.62 21.67
CA ARG A 154 -2.92 0.70 20.52
C ARG A 154 -4.22 0.93 19.74
N GLU A 155 -4.32 2.12 19.18
CA GLU A 155 -5.44 2.60 18.38
C GLU A 155 -4.92 3.17 17.08
N VAL A 156 -5.65 2.94 15.99
CA VAL A 156 -5.38 3.57 14.70
C VAL A 156 -6.55 4.48 14.39
N HIS A 157 -6.27 5.77 14.29
CA HIS A 157 -7.23 6.79 13.96
C HIS A 157 -7.08 7.11 12.47
N VAL A 158 -8.12 6.86 11.69
CA VAL A 158 -8.12 7.11 10.24
C VAL A 158 -9.11 8.21 9.91
N HIS A 159 -8.61 9.32 9.38
CA HIS A 159 -9.44 10.39 8.82
C HIS A 159 -9.47 10.25 7.29
N VAL A 160 -10.68 10.24 6.72
CA VAL A 160 -10.89 10.12 5.27
C VAL A 160 -11.72 11.29 4.78
N LYS A 161 -11.22 12.03 3.80
CA LYS A 161 -11.93 13.13 3.12
C LYS A 161 -12.00 12.85 1.62
N ARG A 162 -13.19 12.87 1.05
CA ARG A 162 -13.41 12.66 -0.40
C ARG A 162 -13.49 14.02 -1.10
N TYR A 163 -12.73 14.17 -2.17
CA TYR A 163 -12.80 15.29 -3.10
C TYR A 163 -13.30 14.80 -4.45
N ASP A 164 -14.35 15.43 -4.99
CA ASP A 164 -14.80 15.09 -6.34
C ASP A 164 -13.78 15.58 -7.37
N ILE A 165 -13.52 14.79 -8.42
CA ILE A 165 -12.53 15.17 -9.44
C ILE A 165 -12.86 16.51 -10.11
N LYS A 166 -14.16 16.89 -10.15
CA LYS A 166 -14.64 18.13 -10.75
C LYS A 166 -14.22 19.38 -9.96
N GLU A 167 -13.97 19.23 -8.66
CA GLU A 167 -13.55 20.32 -7.77
C GLU A 167 -12.03 20.56 -7.81
N ILE A 168 -11.28 19.60 -8.36
CA ILE A 168 -9.83 19.60 -8.34
C ILE A 168 -9.30 20.33 -9.58
N PRO A 169 -8.45 21.37 -9.41
CA PRO A 169 -7.86 22.07 -10.54
C PRO A 169 -7.00 21.12 -11.39
N ARG A 170 -7.21 21.11 -12.71
CA ARG A 170 -6.36 20.38 -13.66
C ARG A 170 -5.11 21.16 -14.08
N ASP A 171 -5.12 22.48 -13.87
CA ASP A 171 -3.96 23.32 -14.11
C ASP A 171 -2.80 22.96 -13.17
N LYS A 172 -1.57 23.00 -13.68
CA LYS A 172 -0.37 22.62 -12.93
C LYS A 172 -0.15 23.44 -11.66
N ASP A 173 -0.35 24.75 -11.73
CA ASP A 173 -0.15 25.65 -10.60
C ASP A 173 -1.36 25.62 -9.67
N GLY A 174 -2.57 25.50 -10.23
CA GLY A 174 -3.80 25.26 -9.46
C GLY A 174 -3.72 23.99 -8.60
N LEU A 175 -3.32 22.87 -9.21
CA LEU A 175 -3.18 21.59 -8.51
C LEU A 175 -2.08 21.62 -7.45
N ARG A 176 -0.96 22.32 -7.74
CA ARG A 176 0.12 22.53 -6.77
C ARG A 176 -0.37 23.32 -5.56
N ASN A 177 -1.20 24.33 -5.74
CA ASN A 177 -1.75 25.12 -4.63
C ASN A 177 -2.78 24.31 -3.85
N TRP A 178 -3.65 23.58 -4.54
CA TRP A 178 -4.65 22.70 -3.91
C TRP A 178 -3.99 21.64 -3.02
N ILE A 179 -3.00 20.90 -3.51
CA ILE A 179 -2.34 19.86 -2.70
C ILE A 179 -1.59 20.46 -1.51
N ARG A 180 -1.02 21.67 -1.65
CA ARG A 180 -0.38 22.37 -0.53
C ARG A 180 -1.40 22.71 0.55
N GLN A 181 -2.55 23.26 0.18
CA GLN A 181 -3.62 23.56 1.11
C GLN A 181 -4.11 22.30 1.84
N VAL A 182 -4.30 21.20 1.12
CA VAL A 182 -4.68 19.91 1.72
C VAL A 182 -3.65 19.47 2.76
N TYR A 183 -2.35 19.62 2.48
CA TYR A 183 -1.29 19.26 3.44
C TYR A 183 -1.19 20.22 4.63
N ASP A 184 -1.51 21.50 4.45
CA ASP A 184 -1.64 22.45 5.56
C ASP A 184 -2.81 22.08 6.49
N GLU A 185 -3.95 21.67 5.93
CA GLU A 185 -5.09 21.15 6.69
C GLU A 185 -4.72 19.89 7.47
N LYS A 186 -4.00 18.94 6.85
CA LYS A 186 -3.51 17.72 7.52
C LYS A 186 -2.56 18.00 8.67
N ASP A 187 -1.64 18.94 8.48
CA ASP A 187 -0.65 19.28 9.50
C ASP A 187 -1.34 19.82 10.76
N LYS A 188 -2.36 20.67 10.60
CA LYS A 188 -3.23 21.15 11.69
C LYS A 188 -4.06 20.02 12.31
N LEU A 189 -4.65 19.17 11.46
CA LEU A 189 -5.44 18.02 11.89
C LEU A 189 -4.63 17.08 12.81
N LEU A 190 -3.39 16.79 12.43
CA LEU A 190 -2.48 15.97 13.23
C LEU A 190 -2.03 16.69 14.52
N ASP A 191 -1.79 17.99 14.46
CA ASP A 191 -1.45 18.78 15.66
C ASP A 191 -2.58 18.75 16.70
N ASN A 192 -3.82 18.92 16.22
CA ASN A 192 -5.02 18.77 17.03
C ASN A 192 -5.10 17.36 17.62
N PHE A 193 -4.92 16.32 16.80
CA PHE A 193 -4.93 14.93 17.27
C PHE A 193 -3.88 14.65 18.38
N TYR A 194 -2.66 15.16 18.21
CA TYR A 194 -1.61 14.99 19.23
C TYR A 194 -1.96 15.68 20.54
N THR A 195 -2.75 16.75 20.50
CA THR A 195 -3.21 17.49 21.69
C THR A 195 -4.45 16.84 22.30
N THR A 196 -5.53 16.68 21.54
CA THR A 196 -6.86 16.29 22.04
C THR A 196 -7.11 14.78 22.06
N GLY A 197 -6.47 14.03 21.15
CA GLY A 197 -6.67 12.59 20.98
C GLY A 197 -7.81 12.22 20.04
N SER A 198 -8.41 13.21 19.38
CA SER A 198 -9.42 13.02 18.34
C SER A 198 -9.14 13.99 17.18
N TYR A 199 -9.56 13.60 15.98
CA TYR A 199 -9.51 14.48 14.81
C TYR A 199 -10.52 15.62 14.86
N THR A 200 -11.57 15.50 15.68
CA THR A 200 -12.60 16.52 15.82
C THR A 200 -12.36 17.32 17.10
N GLU A 201 -12.39 18.65 17.00
CA GLU A 201 -12.75 19.47 18.16
C GLU A 201 -14.15 19.04 18.61
N LYS A 202 -14.42 18.98 19.92
CA LYS A 202 -15.79 18.77 20.43
C LYS A 202 -16.63 20.00 20.10
N VAL A 203 -17.01 20.16 18.83
CA VAL A 203 -17.98 21.15 18.41
C VAL A 203 -19.34 20.47 18.54
N GLU A 204 -20.12 20.92 19.53
CA GLU A 204 -21.56 20.65 19.66
C GLU A 204 -22.32 21.31 18.50
N GLU A 205 -22.02 20.90 17.26
CA GLU A 205 -22.80 21.30 16.09
C GLU A 205 -23.79 20.19 15.74
N GLU A 206 -25.05 20.45 16.07
CA GLU A 206 -26.21 19.64 15.77
C GLU A 206 -26.24 19.23 14.29
N GLY A 207 -26.13 17.93 14.02
CA GLY A 207 -26.69 17.32 12.81
C GLY A 207 -25.75 16.75 11.74
N LYS A 208 -24.41 16.85 11.88
CA LYS A 208 -23.47 16.13 11.00
C LYS A 208 -22.46 15.33 11.81
N SER A 209 -22.90 14.18 12.33
CA SER A 209 -22.01 13.20 12.95
C SER A 209 -20.97 12.72 11.93
N SER A 210 -19.69 13.08 12.15
CA SER A 210 -18.60 12.31 11.56
C SER A 210 -18.74 10.88 12.09
N GLU A 211 -19.03 9.95 11.19
CA GLU A 211 -19.28 8.55 11.52
C GLU A 211 -17.97 7.91 11.98
N TYR A 212 -17.78 7.84 13.30
CA TYR A 212 -16.64 7.19 13.91
C TYR A 212 -16.93 5.69 14.02
N SER A 213 -16.52 4.92 13.02
CA SER A 213 -16.61 3.45 13.09
C SER A 213 -15.49 2.91 13.97
N VAL A 214 -15.79 2.59 15.23
CA VAL A 214 -14.88 1.83 16.10
C VAL A 214 -14.91 0.37 15.64
N GLU A 215 -13.90 -0.03 14.87
CA GLU A 215 -13.75 -1.42 14.44
C GLU A 215 -13.00 -2.19 15.54
N ASN A 216 -13.66 -3.18 16.13
CA ASN A 216 -13.07 -4.00 17.20
C ASN A 216 -11.88 -4.82 16.68
N SER A 217 -10.88 -5.01 17.55
CA SER A 217 -9.74 -5.89 17.25
C SER A 217 -10.21 -7.28 16.85
N VAL A 218 -9.55 -7.85 15.84
CA VAL A 218 -9.90 -9.16 15.31
C VAL A 218 -9.69 -10.21 16.39
N SER A 219 -10.71 -11.02 16.63
CA SER A 219 -10.67 -12.06 17.66
C SER A 219 -9.54 -13.06 17.38
N ILE A 220 -8.73 -13.36 18.40
CA ILE A 220 -7.61 -14.31 18.31
C ILE A 220 -8.07 -15.69 17.81
N TYR A 221 -9.32 -16.07 18.07
CA TYR A 221 -9.90 -17.34 17.62
C TYR A 221 -10.05 -17.42 16.10
N ARG A 222 -10.13 -16.28 15.39
CA ARG A 222 -10.16 -16.26 13.91
C ARG A 222 -8.77 -16.40 13.31
N THR A 223 -7.73 -15.94 14.02
CA THR A 223 -6.34 -16.04 13.55
C THR A 223 -5.68 -17.35 13.97
N LEU A 224 -6.15 -17.99 15.05
CA LEU A 224 -5.55 -19.22 15.60
C LEU A 224 -5.50 -20.38 14.59
N PRO A 225 -6.59 -20.76 13.88
CA PRO A 225 -6.56 -21.94 13.01
C PRO A 225 -5.59 -21.78 11.83
N PRO A 226 -5.58 -20.63 11.09
CA PRO A 226 -4.54 -20.39 10.08
C PRO A 226 -3.14 -20.43 10.68
N THR A 227 -2.89 -19.72 11.79
CA THR A 227 -1.56 -19.69 12.42
C THR A 227 -1.08 -21.08 12.82
N LEU A 228 -1.95 -21.91 13.41
CA LEU A 228 -1.62 -23.28 13.78
C LEU A 228 -1.36 -24.15 12.55
N ALA A 229 -2.19 -24.05 11.51
CA ALA A 229 -2.00 -24.81 10.27
C ALA A 229 -0.66 -24.47 9.60
N PHE A 230 -0.32 -23.17 9.51
CA PHE A 230 0.96 -22.72 8.96
C PHE A 230 2.15 -23.13 9.83
N SER A 231 2.03 -22.99 11.16
CA SER A 231 3.09 -23.40 12.09
C SER A 231 3.34 -24.92 12.03
N ALA A 232 2.27 -25.72 11.93
CA ALA A 232 2.38 -27.17 11.78
C ALA A 232 3.06 -27.54 10.45
N ALA A 233 2.72 -26.86 9.34
CA ALA A 233 3.36 -27.07 8.05
C ALA A 233 4.86 -26.74 8.06
N LEU A 234 5.28 -25.71 8.79
CA LEU A 234 6.70 -25.33 8.96
C LEU A 234 7.49 -26.33 9.79
N ILE A 235 6.86 -26.92 10.80
CA ILE A 235 7.50 -27.82 11.74
C ILE A 235 7.54 -29.26 11.18
N ALA A 236 6.63 -29.62 10.28
CA ALA A 236 6.55 -30.96 9.67
C ALA A 236 7.88 -31.47 9.02
N PRO A 237 8.70 -30.65 8.33
CA PRO A 237 10.01 -31.04 7.82
C PRO A 237 11.06 -31.42 8.88
N ILE A 238 10.89 -30.95 10.12
CA ILE A 238 11.79 -31.30 11.23
C ILE A 238 11.55 -32.75 11.63
N PHE A 239 10.29 -33.17 11.70
CA PHE A 239 9.88 -34.49 12.19
C PHE A 239 9.78 -35.57 11.11
N SER A 240 9.52 -35.21 9.85
CA SER A 240 9.34 -36.18 8.75
C SER A 240 10.38 -36.03 7.66
N GLN A 241 11.09 -37.12 7.37
CA GLN A 241 12.08 -37.19 6.28
C GLN A 241 11.42 -36.95 4.91
N THR A 242 10.17 -37.38 4.74
CA THR A 242 9.39 -37.18 3.51
C THR A 242 8.99 -35.72 3.34
N ALA A 243 8.51 -35.08 4.42
CA ALA A 243 8.18 -33.66 4.41
C ALA A 243 9.43 -32.79 4.16
N ARG A 244 10.58 -33.18 4.75
CA ARG A 244 11.87 -32.53 4.51
C ARG A 244 12.31 -32.61 3.06
N LYS A 245 12.20 -33.80 2.44
CA LYS A 245 12.53 -33.99 1.02
C LYS A 245 11.58 -33.18 0.13
N ALA A 246 10.28 -33.20 0.39
CA ALA A 246 9.31 -32.40 -0.35
C ALA A 246 9.63 -30.90 -0.24
N TYR A 247 9.88 -30.41 0.98
CA TYR A 247 10.25 -29.01 1.24
C TYR A 247 11.54 -28.61 0.52
N LEU A 248 12.60 -29.43 0.59
CA LEU A 248 13.86 -29.18 -0.10
C LEU A 248 13.71 -29.26 -1.63
N ILE A 249 12.89 -30.15 -2.15
CA ILE A 249 12.57 -30.23 -3.59
C ILE A 249 11.83 -28.96 -4.03
N THR A 250 10.89 -28.44 -3.24
CA THR A 250 10.19 -27.18 -3.54
C THR A 250 11.15 -25.99 -3.54
N ILE A 251 12.10 -25.93 -2.59
CA ILE A 251 13.14 -24.89 -2.58
C ILE A 251 14.11 -25.05 -3.77
N ALA A 252 14.52 -26.28 -4.09
CA ALA A 252 15.46 -26.55 -5.18
C ALA A 252 14.84 -26.37 -6.57
N SER A 253 13.53 -26.60 -6.72
CA SER A 253 12.81 -26.38 -7.98
C SER A 253 12.39 -24.93 -8.18
N PHE A 254 12.44 -24.11 -7.13
CA PHE A 254 12.03 -22.71 -7.17
C PHE A 254 12.83 -21.84 -8.17
N PRO A 255 14.17 -21.93 -8.28
CA PRO A 255 14.92 -21.22 -9.33
C PRO A 255 14.56 -21.69 -10.73
N LEU A 256 14.23 -22.97 -10.93
CA LEU A 256 13.79 -23.51 -12.21
C LEU A 256 12.40 -23.02 -12.57
N LEU A 257 11.50 -22.88 -11.58
CA LEU A 257 10.19 -22.27 -11.78
C LEU A 257 10.32 -20.78 -12.15
N ILE A 258 11.23 -20.04 -11.48
CA ILE A 258 11.53 -18.65 -11.82
C ILE A 258 12.10 -18.54 -13.23
N CYS A 259 13.07 -19.39 -13.60
CA CYS A 259 13.65 -19.41 -14.94
C CYS A 259 12.60 -19.79 -16.00
N TRP A 260 11.75 -20.77 -15.73
CA TRP A 260 10.65 -21.16 -16.62
C TRP A 260 9.64 -20.03 -16.79
N LEU A 261 9.29 -19.32 -15.71
CA LEU A 261 8.46 -18.12 -15.77
C LEU A 261 9.17 -16.98 -16.54
N HIS A 262 10.47 -16.79 -16.37
CA HIS A 262 11.24 -15.77 -17.10
C HIS A 262 11.32 -16.05 -18.60
N VAL A 263 11.57 -17.32 -18.97
CA VAL A 263 11.56 -17.77 -20.37
C VAL A 263 10.15 -17.65 -20.95
N GLY A 264 9.12 -18.06 -20.20
CA GLY A 264 7.73 -17.92 -20.60
C GLY A 264 7.31 -16.45 -20.76
N VAL A 265 7.86 -15.53 -19.97
CA VAL A 265 7.64 -14.08 -20.10
C VAL A 265 8.38 -13.51 -21.30
N LEU A 266 9.60 -13.95 -21.59
CA LEU A 266 10.36 -13.51 -22.76
C LEU A 266 9.73 -14.02 -24.07
N GLU A 267 9.23 -15.26 -24.07
CA GLU A 267 8.41 -15.80 -25.17
C GLU A 267 7.06 -15.08 -25.27
N PHE A 268 6.43 -14.78 -24.13
CA PHE A 268 5.18 -14.01 -24.11
C PHE A 268 5.39 -12.58 -24.60
N GLU A 269 6.46 -11.87 -24.24
CA GLU A 269 6.76 -10.54 -24.80
C GLU A 269 7.04 -10.61 -26.31
N ARG A 270 7.67 -11.68 -26.79
CA ARG A 270 7.89 -11.92 -28.24
C ARG A 270 6.58 -12.24 -28.97
N VAL A 271 5.70 -13.06 -28.37
CA VAL A 271 4.39 -13.41 -28.93
C VAL A 271 3.43 -12.23 -28.82
N LEU A 272 3.44 -11.46 -27.75
CA LEU A 272 2.67 -10.23 -27.57
C LEU A 272 3.13 -9.15 -28.56
N ALA A 273 4.44 -8.99 -28.78
CA ALA A 273 4.97 -8.13 -29.84
C ALA A 273 4.56 -8.59 -31.24
N ALA A 274 4.38 -9.90 -31.44
CA ALA A 274 3.88 -10.47 -32.69
C ALA A 274 2.33 -10.46 -32.82
N ALA A 275 1.60 -10.39 -31.70
CA ALA A 275 0.15 -10.57 -31.61
C ALA A 275 -0.63 -9.30 -31.27
N ILE A 276 0.02 -8.13 -31.13
CA ILE A 276 -0.66 -6.82 -31.05
C ILE A 276 -1.37 -6.55 -32.38
N GLY A 277 -2.55 -7.16 -32.41
CA GLY A 277 -3.56 -7.17 -33.43
C GLY A 277 -4.93 -7.60 -32.90
N GLN A 278 -5.12 -8.00 -31.62
CA GLN A 278 -6.41 -7.90 -30.87
C GLN A 278 -6.39 -8.49 -29.43
N PRO A 279 -7.19 -7.98 -28.44
CA PRO A 279 -6.96 -8.18 -26.99
C PRO A 279 -7.96 -9.07 -26.20
N ASP A 280 -9.12 -9.45 -26.71
CA ASP A 280 -10.27 -9.70 -25.81
C ASP A 280 -10.46 -11.16 -25.30
N SER A 281 -9.76 -12.14 -25.85
CA SER A 281 -9.93 -13.57 -25.47
C SER A 281 -8.97 -14.06 -24.37
N VAL A 282 -8.09 -13.18 -23.88
CA VAL A 282 -6.92 -13.54 -23.03
C VAL A 282 -7.24 -13.45 -21.52
N ALA A 283 -8.23 -12.65 -21.13
CA ALA A 283 -8.52 -12.33 -19.71
C ALA A 283 -9.02 -13.53 -18.88
N LEU A 284 -9.78 -14.46 -19.48
CA LEU A 284 -10.40 -15.57 -18.75
C LEU A 284 -9.41 -16.69 -18.39
N SER A 285 -8.43 -16.95 -19.27
CA SER A 285 -7.38 -17.96 -19.07
C SER A 285 -6.33 -17.52 -18.04
N LEU A 286 -6.05 -16.21 -17.98
CA LEU A 286 -5.21 -15.60 -16.95
C LEU A 286 -5.83 -15.70 -15.56
N ARG A 287 -7.15 -15.53 -15.43
CA ARG A 287 -7.86 -15.52 -14.15
C ARG A 287 -7.68 -16.82 -13.33
N VAL A 288 -7.79 -17.98 -14.00
CA VAL A 288 -7.64 -19.30 -13.35
C VAL A 288 -6.19 -19.63 -13.00
N ARG A 289 -5.22 -19.16 -13.81
CA ARG A 289 -3.79 -19.37 -13.55
C ARG A 289 -3.26 -18.45 -12.44
N VAL A 290 -3.85 -17.27 -12.27
CA VAL A 290 -3.50 -16.28 -11.24
C VAL A 290 -3.91 -16.77 -9.85
N GLU A 291 -5.10 -17.34 -9.67
CA GLU A 291 -5.57 -17.84 -8.35
C GLU A 291 -4.71 -19.02 -7.83
N LEU A 292 -4.30 -19.93 -8.71
CA LEU A 292 -3.40 -21.03 -8.38
C LEU A 292 -1.97 -20.56 -8.07
N LEU A 293 -1.52 -19.46 -8.69
CA LEU A 293 -0.19 -18.88 -8.45
C LEU A 293 -0.17 -18.00 -7.18
N GLU A 294 -1.26 -17.33 -6.83
CA GLU A 294 -1.37 -16.54 -5.58
C GLU A 294 -1.22 -17.43 -4.35
N LEU A 295 -1.88 -18.61 -4.34
CA LEU A 295 -1.70 -19.65 -3.32
C LEU A 295 -0.24 -20.11 -3.20
N PHE A 296 0.48 -20.16 -4.32
CA PHE A 296 1.88 -20.56 -4.37
C PHE A 296 2.82 -19.41 -3.94
N LEU A 297 2.51 -18.16 -4.28
CA LEU A 297 3.30 -16.98 -3.90
C LEU A 297 3.18 -16.66 -2.40
N HIS A 298 1.99 -16.84 -1.79
CA HIS A 298 1.83 -16.72 -0.33
C HIS A 298 2.64 -17.76 0.42
N PHE A 299 2.79 -18.96 -0.14
CA PHE A 299 3.65 -20.01 0.40
C PHE A 299 5.16 -19.67 0.28
N ILE A 300 5.57 -18.97 -0.78
CA ILE A 300 6.97 -18.59 -1.02
C ILE A 300 7.40 -17.35 -0.21
N ILE A 301 6.56 -16.32 -0.12
CA ILE A 301 6.82 -15.09 0.69
C ILE A 301 7.02 -15.47 2.16
N PHE A 302 6.33 -16.51 2.60
CA PHE A 302 6.46 -17.10 3.93
C PHE A 302 7.79 -17.84 4.13
N ILE A 303 8.27 -18.61 3.16
CA ILE A 303 9.55 -19.34 3.22
C ILE A 303 10.76 -18.37 3.19
N LEU A 304 10.67 -17.28 2.44
CA LEU A 304 11.75 -16.28 2.35
C LEU A 304 11.79 -15.29 3.51
N SER A 305 10.82 -15.33 4.42
CA SER A 305 10.86 -14.60 5.69
C SER A 305 11.95 -15.10 6.65
N HIS A 306 12.70 -16.15 6.28
CA HIS A 306 13.71 -16.81 7.12
C HIS A 306 15.08 -17.02 6.43
N ILE A 307 15.38 -16.28 5.37
CA ILE A 307 16.73 -16.25 4.77
C ILE A 307 17.25 -14.79 4.76
N ASP A 308 18.15 -14.52 5.71
CA ASP A 308 18.99 -13.33 5.92
C ASP A 308 18.33 -11.96 6.23
N GLU A 309 18.83 -11.32 7.28
CA GLU A 309 18.05 -10.58 8.29
C GLU A 309 17.72 -9.09 8.06
N LEU A 310 18.17 -8.40 7.00
CA LEU A 310 18.18 -6.93 7.06
C LEU A 310 17.41 -6.13 5.99
N VAL A 311 16.91 -6.75 4.91
CA VAL A 311 16.20 -6.01 3.84
C VAL A 311 14.83 -6.60 3.50
N ILE A 312 14.66 -7.91 3.72
CA ILE A 312 13.42 -8.63 3.44
C ILE A 312 12.44 -8.52 4.62
N ALA A 313 12.94 -8.34 5.85
CA ALA A 313 12.12 -8.15 7.04
C ALA A 313 11.16 -6.96 6.91
N GLU A 314 11.57 -5.82 6.33
CA GLU A 314 10.65 -4.68 6.11
C GLU A 314 9.61 -4.93 5.01
N VAL A 315 9.92 -5.76 4.00
CA VAL A 315 9.06 -5.97 2.82
C VAL A 315 8.07 -7.12 3.02
N VAL A 316 8.53 -8.22 3.64
CA VAL A 316 7.67 -9.33 4.06
C VAL A 316 6.82 -8.92 5.26
N PHE A 317 7.29 -8.04 6.17
CA PHE A 317 6.40 -7.45 7.17
C PHE A 317 5.37 -6.50 6.59
N VAL A 318 5.69 -5.78 5.51
CA VAL A 318 4.69 -4.97 4.82
C VAL A 318 3.65 -5.87 4.19
N LEU A 319 4.00 -7.01 3.58
CA LEU A 319 3.04 -7.94 2.99
C LEU A 319 2.25 -8.77 4.03
N PHE A 320 2.90 -9.38 5.03
CA PHE A 320 2.21 -10.08 6.12
C PHE A 320 1.40 -9.09 6.96
N GLY A 321 1.91 -7.88 7.16
CA GLY A 321 1.14 -6.79 7.76
C GLY A 321 -0.06 -6.41 6.89
N PHE A 322 0.10 -6.24 5.58
CA PHE A 322 -1.00 -5.91 4.67
C PHE A 322 -2.01 -7.05 4.55
N GLN A 323 -1.57 -8.30 4.64
CA GLN A 323 -2.39 -9.49 4.38
C GLN A 323 -3.01 -10.09 5.64
N VAL A 324 -2.34 -9.95 6.79
CA VAL A 324 -2.98 -10.15 8.10
C VAL A 324 -3.92 -8.98 8.37
N VAL A 325 -3.56 -7.74 8.05
CA VAL A 325 -4.53 -6.63 8.11
C VAL A 325 -5.66 -6.88 7.11
N GLN A 326 -5.43 -7.26 5.86
CA GLN A 326 -6.50 -7.57 4.90
C GLN A 326 -7.33 -8.78 5.32
N SER A 327 -6.74 -9.90 5.74
CA SER A 327 -7.52 -11.08 6.17
C SER A 327 -8.25 -10.85 7.48
N ALA A 328 -7.64 -10.12 8.42
CA ALA A 328 -8.28 -9.79 9.68
C ALA A 328 -9.41 -8.76 9.45
N VAL A 329 -9.18 -7.75 8.61
CA VAL A 329 -10.20 -6.80 8.13
C VAL A 329 -11.31 -7.55 7.38
N VAL A 330 -11.03 -8.28 6.30
CA VAL A 330 -12.01 -9.02 5.49
C VAL A 330 -12.82 -10.03 6.33
N SER A 331 -12.18 -10.70 7.30
CA SER A 331 -12.89 -11.61 8.21
C SER A 331 -13.79 -10.85 9.20
N VAL A 332 -13.33 -9.74 9.80
CA VAL A 332 -14.16 -8.83 10.63
C VAL A 332 -15.39 -8.34 9.84
N PHE A 333 -15.25 -8.03 8.55
CA PHE A 333 -16.34 -7.48 7.73
C PHE A 333 -17.29 -8.51 7.10
N HIS A 334 -16.87 -9.76 6.91
CA HIS A 334 -17.82 -10.83 6.53
C HIS A 334 -18.87 -11.13 7.62
N GLY A 335 -18.63 -10.70 8.87
CA GLY A 335 -19.61 -10.79 9.97
C GLY A 335 -20.72 -9.73 9.93
N GLN A 336 -20.71 -8.79 8.96
CA GLN A 336 -21.64 -7.67 8.87
C GLN A 336 -22.61 -7.78 7.66
N LYS A 337 -22.83 -8.98 7.10
CA LYS A 337 -24.00 -9.24 6.26
C LYS A 337 -25.27 -9.40 7.11
N SER A 338 -25.70 -8.35 7.80
CA SER A 338 -27.10 -8.09 8.14
C SER A 338 -27.21 -6.71 8.82
N HIS A 339 -27.63 -5.69 8.07
CA HIS A 339 -28.84 -4.90 8.30
C HIS A 339 -28.85 -3.66 7.43
#